data_AF-Q5UEK4-F1
#
_entry.id   AF-Q5UEK4-F1
#
_cell.length_a   1.000
_cell.length_b   1.000
_cell.length_c   1.000
_cell.angle_alpha   90.00
_cell.angle_beta   90.00
_cell.angle_gamma   90.00
#
_symmetry.space_group_name_H-M   'P 1'
#
loop_
_entity.id
_entity.type
_entity.pdbx_description
1 polymer ?
#
loop_
_entity_poly.entity_id
_entity_poly.type
_entity_poly.pdbx_seq_one_letter_code
_entity_poly.pdbx_strand_id
1 'polypeptide(L)'
;TGIDPELALEKFTALRTSYQNRQLAINEYGHESPKAMLATTMMQDVFKEFRLTPKQFDYLVNELRNSMDRVRTQERLIMRQTVEYGKMPKKSFIALFTGNESSEAWLDEVLASDKPYAEKIKRNEHDIRRSIQKLDMIERETSLTVQSIKDISRRMSIGEAKARRGKKEMVEANL
;
A
#
# COMPACT_ATOMS: atom_id res chain seq x y z
N THR A 1 -12.01 -18.57 30.92
CA THR A 1 -13.26 -18.68 30.13
C THR A 1 -12.87 -18.67 28.66
N GLY A 2 -13.05 -19.78 27.96
CA GLY A 2 -12.65 -19.90 26.55
C GLY A 2 -13.56 -19.11 25.61
N ILE A 3 -13.14 -18.93 24.37
CA ILE A 3 -14.00 -18.39 23.31
C ILE A 3 -15.06 -19.43 22.98
N ASP A 4 -16.33 -19.04 22.94
CA ASP A 4 -17.42 -19.91 22.52
C ASP A 4 -17.23 -20.30 21.03
N PRO A 5 -17.07 -21.60 20.73
CA PRO A 5 -16.80 -22.06 19.37
C PRO A 5 -17.95 -21.79 18.39
N GLU A 6 -19.21 -21.80 18.84
CA GLU A 6 -20.36 -21.56 17.96
C GLU A 6 -20.43 -20.08 17.56
N LEU A 7 -20.29 -19.18 18.53
CA LEU A 7 -20.22 -17.74 18.28
C LEU A 7 -19.00 -17.38 17.42
N ALA A 8 -17.85 -18.03 17.64
CA ALA A 8 -16.66 -17.82 16.82
C ALA A 8 -16.93 -18.21 15.35
N LEU A 9 -17.53 -19.38 15.12
CA LEU A 9 -17.89 -19.84 13.78
C LEU A 9 -18.84 -18.88 13.08
N GLU A 10 -19.86 -18.37 13.79
CA GLU A 10 -20.80 -17.37 13.27
C GLU A 10 -20.06 -16.11 12.81
N LYS A 11 -19.20 -15.54 13.66
CA LYS A 11 -18.44 -14.33 13.35
C LYS A 11 -17.46 -14.53 12.20
N PHE A 12 -16.73 -15.65 12.15
CA PHE A 12 -15.85 -15.97 11.02
C PHE A 12 -16.64 -16.15 9.71
N THR A 13 -17.85 -16.72 9.78
CA THR A 13 -18.73 -16.87 8.62
C THR A 13 -19.20 -15.49 8.13
N ALA A 14 -19.59 -14.59 9.04
CA ALA A 14 -19.95 -13.21 8.68
C ALA A 14 -18.78 -12.45 8.02
N LEU A 15 -17.56 -12.62 8.53
CA LEU A 15 -16.36 -12.04 7.92
C LEU A 15 -16.10 -12.61 6.52
N ARG A 16 -16.26 -13.93 6.33
CA ARG A 16 -16.11 -14.58 5.02
C ARG A 16 -17.12 -14.07 4.00
N THR A 17 -18.39 -13.97 4.39
CA THR A 17 -19.47 -13.49 3.50
C THR A 17 -19.25 -12.02 3.13
N SER A 18 -18.91 -11.16 4.09
CA SER A 18 -18.63 -9.74 3.80
C SER A 18 -17.42 -9.56 2.89
N TYR A 19 -16.37 -10.39 3.04
CA TYR A 19 -15.23 -10.42 2.12
C TYR A 19 -15.64 -10.83 0.70
N GLN A 20 -16.46 -11.88 0.54
CA GLN A 20 -16.95 -12.31 -0.78
C GLN A 20 -17.80 -11.23 -1.46
N ASN A 21 -18.69 -10.58 -0.72
CA ASN A 21 -19.49 -9.46 -1.22
C ASN A 21 -18.62 -8.28 -1.67
N ARG A 22 -17.58 -7.96 -0.90
CA ARG A 22 -16.58 -6.96 -1.28
C ARG A 22 -15.88 -7.35 -2.58
N GLN A 23 -15.45 -8.60 -2.73
CA GLN A 23 -14.77 -9.06 -3.95
C GLN A 23 -15.68 -8.96 -5.17
N LEU A 24 -16.95 -9.36 -5.05
CA LEU A 24 -17.92 -9.24 -6.12
C LEU A 24 -18.14 -7.77 -6.52
N ALA A 25 -18.29 -6.87 -5.54
CA ALA A 25 -18.47 -5.45 -5.81
C ALA A 25 -17.25 -4.83 -6.50
N ILE A 26 -16.02 -5.21 -6.12
CA ILE A 26 -14.79 -4.76 -6.77
C ILE A 26 -14.72 -5.28 -8.21
N ASN A 27 -15.06 -6.54 -8.44
CA ASN A 27 -15.01 -7.15 -9.77
C ASN A 27 -16.06 -6.54 -10.73
N GLU A 28 -17.25 -6.21 -10.22
CA GLU A 28 -18.38 -5.74 -11.04
C GLU A 28 -18.34 -4.22 -11.28
N TYR A 29 -17.96 -3.42 -10.28
CA TYR A 29 -18.02 -1.96 -10.35
C TYR A 29 -16.65 -1.26 -10.30
N GLY A 30 -15.57 -2.00 -10.04
CA GLY A 30 -14.24 -1.45 -9.84
C GLY A 30 -13.98 -1.00 -8.39
N HIS A 31 -12.69 -0.92 -8.04
CA HIS A 31 -12.22 -0.69 -6.67
C HIS A 31 -12.66 0.67 -6.08
N GLU A 32 -12.70 1.72 -6.90
CA GLU A 32 -13.04 3.09 -6.46
C GLU A 32 -14.54 3.39 -6.48
N SER A 33 -15.37 2.43 -6.88
CA SER A 33 -16.82 2.66 -6.94
C SER A 33 -17.42 2.89 -5.55
N PRO A 34 -18.47 3.73 -5.42
CA PRO A 34 -19.16 3.91 -4.15
C PRO A 34 -19.68 2.60 -3.55
N LYS A 35 -20.08 1.65 -4.39
CA LYS A 35 -20.52 0.30 -3.98
C LYS A 35 -19.38 -0.53 -3.39
N ALA A 36 -18.21 -0.55 -4.03
CA ALA A 36 -17.03 -1.26 -3.51
C ALA A 36 -16.51 -0.64 -2.21
N MET A 37 -16.56 0.70 -2.09
CA MET A 37 -16.19 1.42 -0.88
C MET A 37 -17.14 1.12 0.29
N LEU A 38 -18.45 1.06 0.03
CA LEU A 38 -19.44 0.67 1.04
C LEU A 38 -19.22 -0.78 1.49
N ALA A 39 -19.08 -1.72 0.56
CA ALA A 39 -18.83 -3.13 0.88
C ALA A 39 -17.51 -3.32 1.65
N THR A 40 -16.48 -2.56 1.30
CA THR A 40 -15.19 -2.54 2.03
C THR A 40 -15.38 -2.02 3.46
N THR A 41 -16.17 -0.98 3.66
CA THR A 41 -16.46 -0.42 4.99
C THR A 41 -17.21 -1.44 5.86
N MET A 42 -18.23 -2.10 5.30
CA MET A 42 -18.97 -3.15 6.01
C MET A 42 -18.06 -4.32 6.42
N MET A 43 -17.19 -4.78 5.53
CA MET A 43 -16.19 -5.82 5.84
C MET A 43 -15.22 -5.35 6.93
N GLN A 44 -14.77 -4.10 6.89
CA GLN A 44 -13.90 -3.53 7.93
C GLN A 44 -14.59 -3.47 9.29
N ASP A 45 -15.88 -3.14 9.34
CA ASP A 45 -16.62 -3.05 10.60
C ASP A 45 -16.78 -4.43 11.23
N VAL A 46 -17.09 -5.47 10.44
CA VAL A 46 -17.08 -6.87 10.91
C VAL A 46 -15.68 -7.27 11.40
N PHE A 47 -14.62 -6.91 10.66
CA PHE A 47 -13.24 -7.24 11.06
C PHE A 47 -12.83 -6.59 12.39
N LYS A 48 -13.30 -5.36 12.68
CA LYS A 48 -13.00 -4.66 13.94
C LYS A 48 -13.58 -5.34 15.19
N GLU A 49 -14.61 -6.19 15.03
CA GLU A 49 -15.17 -6.95 16.15
C GLU A 49 -14.19 -8.03 16.66
N PHE A 50 -13.23 -8.45 15.83
CA PHE A 50 -12.25 -9.46 16.19
C PHE A 50 -11.17 -8.89 17.10
N ARG A 51 -11.14 -9.38 18.34
CA ARG A 51 -10.03 -9.14 19.27
C ARG A 51 -8.87 -10.08 18.96
N LEU A 52 -8.02 -9.66 18.04
CA LEU A 52 -6.82 -10.40 17.67
C LEU A 52 -5.85 -10.52 18.85
N THR A 53 -5.14 -11.63 18.92
CA THR A 53 -4.04 -11.76 19.89
C THR A 53 -2.92 -10.79 19.53
N PRO A 54 -2.16 -10.25 20.52
CA PRO A 54 -1.08 -9.30 20.24
C PRO A 54 -0.08 -9.81 19.19
N LYS A 55 0.29 -11.09 19.27
CA LYS A 55 1.22 -11.72 18.31
C LYS A 55 0.70 -11.69 16.87
N GLN A 56 -0.59 -11.94 16.66
CA GLN A 56 -1.20 -11.90 15.33
C GLN A 56 -1.31 -10.46 14.82
N PHE A 57 -1.64 -9.52 15.70
CA PHE A 57 -1.67 -8.10 15.34
C PHE A 57 -0.29 -7.58 14.94
N ASP A 58 0.75 -7.89 15.71
CA ASP A 58 2.13 -7.51 15.42
C ASP A 58 2.62 -8.10 14.09
N TYR A 59 2.24 -9.35 13.78
CA TYR A 59 2.53 -9.97 12.49
C TYR A 59 1.94 -9.16 11.32
N LEU A 60 0.65 -8.82 11.38
CA LEU A 60 -0.02 -8.03 10.33
C LEU A 60 0.62 -6.65 10.13
N VAL A 61 0.98 -5.99 11.24
CA VAL A 61 1.67 -4.69 11.20
C VAL A 61 3.04 -4.82 10.54
N ASN A 62 3.80 -5.86 10.85
CA ASN A 62 5.12 -6.08 10.26
C ASN A 62 5.03 -6.40 8.76
N GLU A 63 4.05 -7.18 8.32
CA GLU A 63 3.82 -7.43 6.89
C GLU A 63 3.57 -6.14 6.09
N LEU A 64 2.77 -5.22 6.66
CA LEU A 64 2.53 -3.92 6.03
C LEU A 64 3.81 -3.06 5.99
N ARG A 65 4.62 -3.05 7.07
CA ARG A 65 5.90 -2.33 7.09
C ARG A 65 6.88 -2.90 6.06
N ASN A 66 7.01 -4.22 6.00
CA ASN A 66 7.87 -4.91 5.03
C ASN A 66 7.47 -4.57 3.59
N SER A 67 6.16 -4.58 3.29
CA SER A 67 5.63 -4.22 1.98
C SER A 67 5.94 -2.77 1.62
N MET A 68 5.74 -1.83 2.55
CA MET A 68 6.09 -0.42 2.35
C MET A 68 7.61 -0.22 2.16
N ASP A 69 8.47 -0.92 2.89
CA ASP A 69 9.92 -0.80 2.74
C ASP A 69 10.41 -1.35 1.40
N ARG A 70 9.79 -2.42 0.89
CA ARG A 70 10.02 -2.92 -0.47
C ARG A 70 9.63 -1.88 -1.52
N VAL A 71 8.45 -1.26 -1.38
CA VAL A 71 7.99 -0.17 -2.26
C VAL A 71 8.98 1.00 -2.25
N ARG A 72 9.34 1.51 -1.07
CA ARG A 72 10.30 2.63 -0.92
C ARG A 72 11.64 2.32 -1.57
N THR A 73 12.11 1.09 -1.45
CA THR A 73 13.35 0.65 -2.09
C THR A 73 13.25 0.79 -3.61
N GLN A 74 12.17 0.30 -4.23
CA GLN A 74 11.99 0.42 -5.68
C GLN A 74 11.78 1.87 -6.12
N GLU A 75 10.95 2.66 -5.42
CA GLU A 75 10.74 4.08 -5.73
C GLU A 75 12.07 4.87 -5.70
N ARG A 76 12.93 4.60 -4.73
CA ARG A 76 14.25 5.24 -4.63
C ARG A 76 15.18 4.84 -5.76
N LEU A 77 15.18 3.57 -6.15
CA LEU A 77 15.98 3.08 -7.29
C LEU A 77 15.53 3.73 -8.60
N ILE A 78 14.22 3.77 -8.85
CA ILE A 78 13.63 4.43 -10.01
C ILE A 78 14.00 5.92 -10.01
N MET A 79 13.77 6.62 -8.89
CA MET A 79 14.08 8.05 -8.77
C MET A 79 15.58 8.32 -9.01
N ARG A 80 16.47 7.47 -8.50
CA ARG A 80 17.92 7.60 -8.74
C ARG A 80 18.27 7.44 -10.21
N GLN A 81 17.69 6.45 -10.88
CA GLN A 81 17.93 6.17 -12.30
C GLN A 81 17.40 7.28 -13.21
N THR A 82 16.22 7.84 -12.93
CA THR A 82 15.61 8.88 -13.75
C THR A 82 16.14 10.28 -13.43
N VAL A 83 16.21 10.65 -12.16
CA VAL A 83 16.56 12.02 -11.72
C VAL A 83 18.08 12.20 -11.64
N GLU A 84 18.79 11.33 -10.91
CA GLU A 84 20.24 11.53 -10.69
C GLU A 84 21.07 11.18 -11.93
N TYR A 85 20.79 10.02 -12.54
CA TYR A 85 21.52 9.54 -13.73
C TYR A 85 20.91 10.07 -15.02
N GLY A 86 19.59 9.98 -15.18
CA GLY A 86 18.88 10.51 -16.35
C GLY A 86 18.86 12.03 -16.46
N LYS A 87 19.15 12.76 -15.37
CA LYS A 87 19.07 14.24 -15.27
C LYS A 87 17.66 14.79 -15.53
N MET A 88 16.63 13.97 -15.34
CA MET A 88 15.25 14.42 -15.36
C MET A 88 14.96 15.33 -14.16
N PRO A 89 14.32 16.51 -14.34
CA PRO A 89 13.90 17.33 -13.21
C PRO A 89 12.95 16.56 -12.29
N LYS A 90 13.21 16.59 -10.97
CA LYS A 90 12.41 15.85 -9.97
C LYS A 90 10.91 16.19 -10.04
N LYS A 91 10.56 17.44 -10.33
CA LYS A 91 9.16 17.88 -10.50
C LYS A 91 8.48 17.15 -11.67
N SER A 92 9.17 17.01 -12.80
CA SER A 92 8.67 16.28 -13.97
C SER A 92 8.53 14.79 -13.68
N PHE A 93 9.50 14.20 -12.95
CA PHE A 93 9.42 12.80 -12.53
C PHE A 93 8.18 12.55 -11.65
N ILE A 94 7.99 13.35 -10.60
CA ILE A 94 6.85 13.20 -9.68
C ILE A 94 5.51 13.30 -10.43
N ALA A 95 5.40 14.22 -11.39
CA ALA A 95 4.16 14.42 -12.16
C ALA A 95 3.78 13.21 -13.02
N LEU A 96 4.76 12.47 -13.55
CA LEU A 96 4.52 11.30 -14.40
C LEU A 96 4.42 10.00 -13.59
N PHE A 97 5.19 9.91 -12.50
CA PHE A 97 5.30 8.71 -11.68
C PHE A 97 4.13 8.52 -10.72
N THR A 98 3.60 9.60 -10.14
CA THR A 98 2.52 9.52 -9.14
C THR A 98 1.23 9.04 -9.79
N GLY A 99 0.64 7.96 -9.28
CA GLY A 99 -0.59 7.34 -9.80
C GLY A 99 -0.35 6.29 -10.89
N ASN A 100 0.89 6.15 -11.38
CA ASN A 100 1.28 5.15 -12.38
C ASN A 100 2.50 4.33 -11.92
N GLU A 101 2.74 4.22 -10.61
CA GLU A 101 4.00 3.72 -10.06
C GLU A 101 4.37 2.30 -10.53
N SER A 102 3.37 1.44 -10.73
CA SER A 102 3.50 0.05 -11.20
C SER A 102 3.31 -0.13 -12.70
N SER A 103 2.94 0.92 -13.42
CA SER A 103 2.73 0.88 -14.87
C SER A 103 3.98 1.29 -15.63
N GLU A 104 4.32 0.57 -16.70
CA GLU A 104 5.43 0.95 -17.58
C GLU A 104 5.07 2.13 -18.50
N ALA A 105 3.79 2.50 -18.59
CA ALA A 105 3.30 3.52 -19.53
C ALA A 105 3.96 4.90 -19.36
N TRP A 106 4.23 5.33 -18.13
CA TRP A 106 4.89 6.61 -17.89
C TRP A 106 6.35 6.59 -18.37
N LEU A 107 7.01 5.43 -18.31
CA LEU A 107 8.37 5.27 -18.81
C LEU A 107 8.38 5.32 -20.34
N ASP A 108 7.42 4.65 -20.98
CA ASP A 108 7.25 4.69 -22.44
C ASP A 108 7.03 6.12 -22.95
N GLU A 109 6.19 6.91 -22.25
CA GLU A 109 5.98 8.33 -22.56
C GLU A 109 7.28 9.14 -22.47
N VAL A 110 8.10 8.89 -21.44
CA VAL A 110 9.38 9.56 -21.27
C VAL A 110 10.36 9.19 -22.38
N LEU A 111 10.43 7.90 -22.74
CA LEU A 111 11.34 7.40 -23.78
C LEU A 111 10.93 7.83 -25.19
N ALA A 112 9.63 8.02 -25.43
CA ALA A 112 9.10 8.53 -26.70
C ALA A 112 9.20 10.07 -26.81
N SER A 113 9.55 10.77 -25.74
CA SER A 113 9.64 12.24 -25.76
C SER A 113 10.98 12.75 -26.31
N ASP A 114 10.95 13.89 -26.99
CA ASP A 114 12.16 14.58 -27.50
C ASP A 114 12.97 15.31 -26.41
N LYS A 115 12.76 14.93 -25.14
CA LYS A 115 13.38 15.62 -24.00
C LYS A 115 14.84 15.20 -23.87
N PRO A 116 15.74 16.11 -23.44
CA PRO A 116 17.19 15.84 -23.40
C PRO A 116 17.60 14.73 -22.42
N TYR A 117 16.70 14.33 -21.52
CA TYR A 117 16.92 13.23 -20.57
C TYR A 117 16.46 11.87 -21.08
N ALA A 118 15.66 11.79 -22.15
CA ALA A 118 15.12 10.52 -22.67
C ALA A 118 16.24 9.53 -23.05
N GLU A 119 17.23 9.99 -23.82
CA GLU A 119 18.40 9.19 -24.22
C GLU A 119 19.24 8.69 -23.03
N LYS A 120 19.34 9.47 -21.95
CA LYS A 120 20.06 9.04 -20.75
C LYS A 120 19.28 8.02 -19.95
N ILE A 121 17.96 8.17 -19.86
CA ILE A 121 17.06 7.23 -19.19
C ILE A 121 17.04 5.91 -19.95
N LYS A 122 17.05 5.94 -21.28
CA LYS A 122 17.09 4.75 -22.15
C LYS A 122 18.24 3.80 -21.85
N ARG A 123 19.41 4.34 -21.46
CA ARG A 123 20.58 3.53 -21.06
C ARG A 123 20.34 2.69 -19.80
N ASN A 124 19.44 3.14 -18.93
CA ASN A 124 19.10 2.48 -17.68
C ASN A 124 17.68 1.86 -17.71
N GLU A 125 17.04 1.82 -18.88
CA GLU A 125 15.64 1.41 -19.05
C GLU A 125 15.35 0.05 -18.43
N HIS A 126 16.21 -0.93 -18.69
CA HIS A 126 16.05 -2.29 -18.19
C HIS A 126 15.94 -2.33 -16.65
N ASP A 127 16.77 -1.56 -15.95
CA ASP A 127 16.76 -1.56 -14.49
C ASP A 127 15.56 -0.80 -13.92
N ILE A 128 15.08 0.23 -14.64
CA ILE A 128 13.86 0.95 -14.30
C ILE A 128 12.65 0.02 -14.46
N ARG A 129 12.50 -0.64 -15.62
CA ARG A 129 11.41 -1.60 -15.85
C ARG A 129 11.42 -2.74 -14.84
N ARG A 130 12.59 -3.29 -14.52
CA ARG A 130 12.72 -4.29 -13.44
C ARG A 130 12.21 -3.77 -12.09
N SER A 131 12.45 -2.51 -11.76
CA SER A 131 11.96 -1.89 -10.51
C SER A 131 10.45 -1.66 -10.55
N ILE A 132 9.89 -1.25 -11.70
CA ILE A 132 8.44 -1.13 -11.92
C ILE A 132 7.76 -2.50 -11.79
N GLN A 133 8.31 -3.55 -12.41
CA GLN A 133 7.79 -4.91 -12.30
C GLN A 133 7.78 -5.41 -10.85
N LYS A 134 8.79 -5.07 -10.05
CA LYS A 134 8.78 -5.37 -8.62
C LYS A 134 7.69 -4.62 -7.86
N LEU A 135 7.33 -3.40 -8.29
CA LEU A 135 6.18 -2.68 -7.73
C LEU A 135 4.87 -3.39 -8.11
N ASP A 136 4.67 -3.77 -9.38
CA ASP A 136 3.51 -4.57 -9.83
C ASP A 136 3.41 -5.90 -9.05
N MET A 137 4.51 -6.61 -8.83
CA MET A 137 4.53 -7.81 -7.99
C MET A 137 4.03 -7.54 -6.57
N ILE A 138 4.45 -6.43 -5.95
CA ILE A 138 3.98 -6.05 -4.61
C ILE A 138 2.47 -5.76 -4.64
N GLU A 139 1.97 -5.09 -5.68
CA GLU A 139 0.53 -4.84 -5.82
C GLU A 139 -0.27 -6.12 -5.93
N ARG A 140 0.22 -7.11 -6.70
CA ARG A 140 -0.42 -8.42 -6.83
C ARG A 140 -0.38 -9.23 -5.53
N GLU A 141 0.76 -9.26 -4.86
CA GLU A 141 0.92 -9.97 -3.58
C GLU A 141 0.00 -9.41 -2.49
N THR A 142 -0.13 -8.09 -2.42
CA THR A 142 -0.93 -7.41 -1.38
C THR A 142 -2.37 -7.16 -1.79
N SER A 143 -2.70 -7.29 -3.08
CA SER A 143 -3.96 -6.84 -3.67
C SER A 143 -4.28 -5.37 -3.37
N LEU A 144 -3.23 -4.53 -3.28
CA LEU A 144 -3.33 -3.11 -2.98
C LEU A 144 -2.44 -2.33 -3.94
N THR A 145 -2.91 -1.16 -4.39
CA THR A 145 -2.06 -0.26 -5.17
C THR A 145 -0.91 0.29 -4.33
N VAL A 146 0.21 0.66 -4.97
CA VAL A 146 1.36 1.32 -4.32
C VAL A 146 0.90 2.55 -3.53
N GLN A 147 -0.02 3.33 -4.10
CA GLN A 147 -0.63 4.49 -3.45
C GLN A 147 -1.39 4.09 -2.17
N SER A 148 -2.21 3.03 -2.24
CA SER A 148 -2.94 2.51 -1.08
C SER A 148 -2.00 2.02 0.03
N ILE A 149 -0.91 1.30 -0.32
CA ILE A 149 0.10 0.84 0.64
C ILE A 149 0.72 2.04 1.38
N LYS A 150 1.10 3.09 0.63
CA LYS A 150 1.66 4.33 1.19
C LYS A 150 0.68 5.02 2.14
N ASP A 151 -0.59 5.12 1.75
CA ASP A 151 -1.62 5.80 2.53
C ASP A 151 -2.00 5.04 3.81
N ILE A 152 -2.09 3.70 3.75
CA ILE A 152 -2.33 2.86 4.93
C ILE A 152 -1.12 2.93 5.87
N SER A 153 0.10 2.78 5.35
CA SER A 153 1.33 2.85 6.14
C SER A 153 1.50 4.20 6.84
N ARG A 154 1.16 5.31 6.15
CA ARG A 154 1.16 6.66 6.74
C ARG A 154 0.17 6.76 7.91
N ARG A 155 -1.08 6.31 7.71
CA ARG A 155 -2.12 6.36 8.76
C ARG A 155 -1.73 5.52 9.98
N MET A 156 -1.19 4.33 9.76
CA MET A 156 -0.68 3.47 10.82
C MET A 156 0.43 4.16 11.61
N SER A 157 1.44 4.71 10.92
CA SER A 157 2.56 5.41 11.56
C SER A 157 2.10 6.59 12.43
N ILE A 158 1.09 7.35 11.99
CA ILE A 158 0.49 8.45 12.76
C ILE A 158 -0.21 7.90 14.01
N GLY A 159 -0.98 6.83 13.87
CA GLY A 159 -1.68 6.16 14.98
C GLY A 159 -0.70 5.68 16.06
N GLU A 160 0.37 5.00 15.65
CA GLU A 160 1.43 4.53 16.56
C GLU A 160 2.14 5.69 17.27
N ALA A 161 2.46 6.77 16.54
CA ALA A 161 3.08 7.95 17.13
C ALA A 161 2.18 8.63 18.16
N LYS A 162 0.87 8.67 17.91
CA LYS A 162 -0.12 9.20 18.86
C LYS A 162 -0.22 8.32 20.11
N ALA A 163 -0.31 7.00 19.94
CA ALA A 163 -0.38 6.05 21.05
C ALA A 163 0.90 6.09 21.92
N ARG A 164 2.07 6.20 21.29
CA ARG A 164 3.36 6.29 22.00
C ARG A 164 3.47 7.57 22.82
N ARG A 165 3.04 8.71 22.27
CA ARG A 165 3.01 10.00 23.00
C ARG A 165 2.09 9.93 24.21
N GLY A 166 0.85 9.47 24.04
CA GLY A 166 -0.08 9.33 25.16
C GLY A 166 0.44 8.41 26.27
N LYS A 167 1.10 7.30 25.91
CA LYS A 167 1.77 6.44 26.90
C LYS A 167 2.90 7.15 27.64
N LYS A 168 3.71 7.95 26.95
CA LYS A 168 4.82 8.69 27.56
C LYS A 168 4.31 9.75 28.53
N GLU A 169 3.34 10.57 28.11
CA GLU A 169 2.70 11.60 28.95
C GLU A 169 2.06 10.99 30.20
N MET A 170 1.39 9.84 30.06
CA MET A 170 0.82 9.10 31.19
C MET A 170 1.90 8.62 32.17
N VAL A 171 3.05 8.14 31.68
CA VAL A 171 4.15 7.70 32.56
C VAL A 171 4.76 8.90 33.29
N GLU A 172 4.98 10.01 32.60
CA GLU A 172 5.52 11.26 33.18
C GLU A 172 4.57 11.91 34.20
N ALA A 173 3.26 11.79 34.02
CA ALA A 173 2.27 12.32 34.96
C ALA A 173 2.13 11.49 36.25
N ASN A 174 2.65 10.25 36.26
CA ASN A 174 2.61 9.34 37.42
C ASN A 174 3.96 9.28 38.17
N LEU A 175 4.95 10.06 37.75
CA LEU A 175 6.26 10.23 38.41
C LEU A 175 6.25 11.48 39.29
#